data_AF-A0A934CRP2-F1
#
_entry.id   AF-A0A934CRP2-F1
#
_cell.length_a   1.000
_cell.length_b   1.000
_cell.length_c   1.000
_cell.angle_alpha   90.00
_cell.angle_beta   90.00
_cell.angle_gamma   90.00
#
_symmetry.space_group_name_H-M   'P 1'
#
loop_
_entity.id
_entity.type
_entity.pdbx_description
1 polymer ?
#
loop_
_entity_poly.entity_id
_entity_poly.type
_entity_poly.pdbx_seq_one_letter_code
_entity_poly.pdbx_strand_id
1 'polypeptide(L)'
;MNKVDSEKKFIELRSAGFSLSNIAKMLSKSQTTMVAWNKKHFSVVQSIKKTELEELRLILLEDKKSRLDFLRAELQKIKKKIDTNEIILRYEDLVNLAIKVSDAIDRTQRQIAYSNQNDTEVQSDIAENTDSVKDSTDCTKTVSKL
;
A
#
# COMPACT_ATOMS: atom_id res chain seq x y z
N MET A 1 -16.76 -11.97 27.87
CA MET A 1 -15.74 -11.17 27.15
C MET A 1 -15.53 -9.88 27.93
N ASN A 2 -14.30 -9.57 28.36
CA ASN A 2 -14.03 -8.31 29.04
C ASN A 2 -14.08 -7.14 28.04
N LYS A 3 -14.28 -5.92 28.56
CA LYS A 3 -14.37 -4.70 27.74
C LYS A 3 -13.11 -4.48 26.90
N VAL A 4 -11.93 -4.68 27.50
CA VAL A 4 -10.63 -4.51 26.84
C VAL A 4 -10.47 -5.50 25.69
N ASP A 5 -10.85 -6.77 25.88
CA ASP A 5 -10.76 -7.80 24.83
C ASP A 5 -11.74 -7.52 23.67
N SER A 6 -12.91 -6.95 23.98
CA SER A 6 -13.90 -6.57 22.97
C SER A 6 -13.43 -5.37 22.13
N GLU A 7 -12.77 -4.39 22.75
CA GLU A 7 -12.18 -3.23 22.05
C GLU A 7 -11.00 -3.66 21.17
N LYS A 8 -10.12 -4.55 21.65
CA LYS A 8 -9.05 -5.13 20.81
C LYS A 8 -9.61 -5.86 19.60
N LYS A 9 -10.64 -6.71 19.81
CA LYS A 9 -11.26 -7.46 18.72
C LYS A 9 -11.97 -6.54 17.71
N PHE A 10 -12.54 -5.43 18.18
CA PHE A 10 -13.08 -4.40 17.29
C PHE A 10 -12.00 -3.81 16.38
N ILE A 11 -10.83 -3.47 16.93
CA ILE A 11 -9.71 -2.89 16.14
C ILE A 11 -9.27 -3.89 15.06
N GLU A 12 -9.05 -5.16 15.43
CA GLU A 12 -8.66 -6.23 14.48
C GLU A 12 -9.68 -6.40 13.34
N LEU A 13 -10.97 -6.48 13.67
CA LEU A 13 -12.02 -6.66 12.66
C LEU A 13 -12.16 -5.39 11.79
N ARG A 14 -11.96 -4.21 12.38
CA ARG A 14 -12.08 -2.95 11.64
C ARG A 14 -10.89 -2.69 10.72
N SER A 15 -9.67 -3.06 11.13
CA SER A 15 -8.47 -3.03 10.27
C SER A 15 -8.63 -4.00 9.10
N ALA A 16 -9.16 -5.20 9.33
CA ALA A 16 -9.48 -6.17 8.28
C ALA A 16 -10.63 -5.76 7.32
N GLY A 17 -11.28 -4.61 7.55
CA GLY A 17 -12.26 -4.06 6.60
C GLY A 17 -13.73 -4.42 6.87
N PHE A 18 -14.04 -5.09 7.98
CA PHE A 18 -15.44 -5.40 8.32
C PHE A 18 -16.27 -4.14 8.60
N SER A 19 -17.56 -4.19 8.25
CA SER A 19 -18.52 -3.11 8.51
C SER A 19 -18.93 -3.07 9.99
N LEU A 20 -19.33 -1.89 10.49
CA LEU A 20 -19.76 -1.73 11.89
C LEU A 20 -20.93 -2.65 12.24
N SER A 21 -21.87 -2.84 11.31
CA SER A 21 -23.03 -3.72 11.49
C SER A 21 -22.64 -5.19 11.60
N ASN A 22 -21.61 -5.64 10.86
CA ASN A 22 -21.12 -7.01 10.97
C ASN A 22 -20.38 -7.22 12.29
N ILE A 23 -19.56 -6.25 12.70
CA ILE A 23 -18.83 -6.31 13.97
C ILE A 23 -19.79 -6.26 15.17
N ALA A 24 -20.85 -5.43 15.11
CA ALA A 24 -21.89 -5.36 16.13
C ALA A 24 -22.54 -6.73 16.40
N LYS A 25 -22.85 -7.47 15.32
CA LYS A 25 -23.40 -8.83 15.40
C LYS A 25 -22.39 -9.82 15.97
N MET A 26 -21.12 -9.75 15.57
CA MET A 26 -20.07 -10.67 16.03
C MET A 26 -19.69 -10.45 17.51
N LEU A 27 -19.72 -9.20 17.98
CA LEU A 27 -19.35 -8.86 19.36
C LEU A 27 -20.57 -8.76 20.30
N SER A 28 -21.79 -8.96 19.78
CA SER A 28 -23.06 -8.77 20.50
C SER A 28 -23.10 -7.41 21.23
N LYS A 29 -22.77 -6.33 20.51
CA LYS A 29 -22.77 -4.95 21.01
C LYS A 29 -23.69 -4.05 20.20
N SER A 30 -24.18 -2.98 20.82
CA SER A 30 -25.05 -2.01 20.14
C SER A 30 -24.30 -1.23 19.06
N GLN A 31 -25.03 -0.81 18.03
CA GLN A 31 -24.48 0.01 16.94
C GLN A 31 -23.87 1.32 17.45
N THR A 32 -24.49 1.95 18.45
CA THR A 32 -23.98 3.17 19.10
C THR A 32 -22.60 2.95 19.71
N THR A 33 -22.37 1.79 20.32
CA THR A 33 -21.05 1.42 20.88
C THR A 33 -20.01 1.28 19.76
N MET A 34 -20.37 0.66 18.64
CA MET A 34 -19.47 0.52 17.48
C MET A 34 -19.12 1.88 16.86
N VAL A 35 -20.07 2.81 16.77
CA VAL A 35 -19.81 4.18 16.29
C VAL A 35 -18.86 4.93 17.20
N ALA A 36 -19.05 4.84 18.52
CA ALA A 36 -18.16 5.45 19.50
C ALA A 36 -16.73 4.87 19.42
N TRP A 37 -16.60 3.55 19.33
CA TRP A 37 -15.31 2.87 19.16
C TRP A 37 -14.64 3.19 17.82
N ASN A 38 -15.41 3.30 16.74
CA ASN A 38 -14.88 3.69 15.44
C ASN A 38 -14.25 5.08 15.48
N LYS A 39 -14.89 6.05 16.16
CA LYS A 39 -14.32 7.39 16.34
C LYS A 39 -13.06 7.35 17.23
N LYS A 40 -13.13 6.64 18.36
CA LYS A 40 -12.03 6.53 19.33
C LYS A 40 -10.76 5.90 18.73
N HIS A 41 -10.93 4.85 17.92
CA HIS A 41 -9.82 4.07 17.37
C HIS A 41 -9.54 4.37 15.90
N PHE A 42 -10.11 5.43 15.33
CA PHE A 42 -9.99 5.76 13.92
C PHE A 42 -8.53 5.88 13.48
N SER A 43 -7.72 6.67 14.21
CA SER A 43 -6.31 6.88 13.90
C SER A 43 -5.49 5.58 13.93
N VAL A 44 -5.71 4.74 14.95
CA VAL A 44 -5.03 3.46 15.09
C VAL A 44 -5.38 2.51 13.94
N VAL A 45 -6.67 2.39 13.61
CA VAL A 45 -7.12 1.57 12.48
C VAL A 45 -6.54 2.07 11.17
N GLN A 46 -6.50 3.39 10.95
CA GLN A 46 -5.91 3.98 9.74
C GLN A 46 -4.40 3.74 9.68
N SER A 47 -3.70 3.84 10.81
CA SER A 47 -2.27 3.56 10.88
C SER A 47 -1.97 2.11 10.50
N ILE A 48 -2.73 1.15 11.04
CA ILE A 48 -2.55 -0.28 10.72
C ILE A 48 -2.77 -0.53 9.24
N LYS A 49 -3.87 -0.01 8.68
CA LYS A 49 -4.17 -0.14 7.24
C LYS A 49 -3.11 0.48 6.36
N LYS A 50 -2.57 1.63 6.78
CA LYS A 50 -1.47 2.29 6.07
C LYS A 50 -0.24 1.39 6.06
N THR A 51 0.15 0.85 7.22
CA THR A 51 1.29 -0.08 7.32
C THR A 51 1.09 -1.31 6.44
N GLU A 52 -0.06 -1.98 6.52
CA GLU A 52 -0.38 -3.14 5.69
C GLU A 52 -0.32 -2.80 4.18
N LEU A 53 -0.80 -1.62 3.79
CA LEU A 53 -0.73 -1.16 2.41
C LEU A 53 0.73 -0.95 1.95
N GLU A 54 1.58 -0.35 2.80
CA GLU A 54 3.00 -0.19 2.49
C GLU A 54 3.73 -1.54 2.40
N GLU A 55 3.42 -2.49 3.28
CA GLU A 55 3.96 -3.85 3.21
C GLU A 55 3.59 -4.54 1.88
N LEU A 56 2.32 -4.45 1.45
CA LEU A 56 1.88 -4.99 0.17
C LEU A 56 2.57 -4.32 -1.01
N ARG A 57 2.79 -3.00 -0.96
CA ARG A 57 3.54 -2.27 -1.99
C ARG A 57 4.98 -2.74 -2.08
N LEU A 58 5.65 -2.95 -0.95
CA LEU A 58 7.02 -3.46 -0.90
C LEU A 58 7.11 -4.86 -1.52
N ILE A 59 6.18 -5.76 -1.19
CA ILE A 59 6.12 -7.11 -1.77
C ILE A 59 5.95 -7.03 -3.29
N LEU A 60 5.03 -6.20 -3.77
CA LEU A 60 4.80 -6.03 -5.21
C LEU A 60 6.02 -5.44 -5.92
N LEU A 61 6.73 -4.50 -5.29
CA LEU A 61 7.94 -3.91 -5.83
C LEU A 61 9.05 -4.96 -5.94
N GLU A 62 9.20 -5.82 -4.94
CA GLU A 62 10.17 -6.90 -4.94
C GLU A 62 9.88 -7.93 -6.04
N ASP A 63 8.62 -8.32 -6.21
CA ASP A 63 8.19 -9.21 -7.30
C ASP A 63 8.54 -8.62 -8.68
N LYS A 64 8.27 -7.33 -8.89
CA LYS A 64 8.63 -6.63 -10.13
C LYS A 64 10.14 -6.61 -10.37
N LYS A 65 10.96 -6.41 -9.33
CA LYS A 65 12.43 -6.45 -9.43
C LYS A 65 12.93 -7.85 -9.77
N SER A 66 12.43 -8.86 -9.08
CA SER A 66 12.75 -10.27 -9.35
C SER A 66 12.41 -10.64 -10.80
N ARG A 67 11.23 -10.25 -11.28
CA ARG A 67 10.82 -10.44 -12.68
C ARG A 67 11.76 -9.73 -13.66
N LEU A 68 12.18 -8.51 -13.35
CA LEU A 68 13.11 -7.75 -14.18
C LEU A 68 14.48 -8.45 -14.29
N ASP A 69 14.99 -8.97 -13.18
CA ASP A 69 16.26 -9.69 -13.16
C ASP A 69 16.18 -11.02 -13.90
N PHE A 70 15.06 -11.74 -13.77
CA PHE A 70 14.77 -12.91 -14.58
C PHE A 70 14.80 -12.59 -16.09
N LEU A 71 14.10 -11.54 -16.52
CA LEU A 71 14.06 -11.14 -17.93
C LEU A 71 15.46 -10.74 -18.46
N ARG A 72 16.26 -10.06 -17.64
CA ARG A 72 17.65 -9.69 -17.98
C ARG A 72 18.52 -10.93 -18.16
N ALA A 73 18.41 -11.91 -17.27
CA ALA A 73 19.13 -13.17 -17.37
C ALA A 73 18.74 -13.94 -18.64
N GLU A 74 17.45 -13.99 -18.97
CA GLU A 74 16.97 -14.61 -20.22
C GLU A 74 17.48 -13.88 -21.46
N LEU A 75 17.48 -12.55 -21.46
CA LEU A 75 18.04 -11.77 -22.56
C LEU A 75 19.53 -12.07 -22.77
N GLN A 76 20.31 -12.19 -21.68
CA GLN A 76 21.72 -12.57 -21.76
C GLN A 76 21.91 -13.97 -22.33
N LYS A 77 21.08 -14.94 -21.94
CA LYS A 77 21.12 -16.30 -22.50
C LYS A 77 20.81 -16.29 -24.01
N ILE A 78 19.82 -15.52 -24.45
CA ILE A 78 19.48 -15.40 -25.88
C ILE A 78 20.63 -14.78 -26.65
N LYS A 79 21.22 -13.69 -26.14
CA LYS A 79 22.40 -13.05 -26.75
C LYS A 79 23.57 -14.03 -26.88
N LYS A 80 23.86 -14.78 -25.82
CA LYS A 80 24.95 -15.77 -25.83
C LYS A 80 24.71 -16.88 -26.86
N LYS A 81 23.47 -17.34 -27.03
CA LYS A 81 23.10 -18.32 -28.07
C LYS A 81 23.24 -17.77 -29.50
N ILE A 82 22.96 -16.48 -29.69
CA ILE A 82 23.20 -15.79 -30.95
C ILE A 82 24.72 -15.75 -31.24
N ASP A 83 25.53 -15.43 -30.24
CA ASP A 83 26.99 -15.32 -30.39
C ASP A 83 27.68 -16.68 -30.60
N THR A 84 27.23 -17.75 -29.94
CA THR A 84 27.81 -19.10 -30.07
C THR A 84 27.34 -19.85 -31.32
N ASN A 85 26.35 -19.32 -32.05
CA ASN A 85 25.77 -19.94 -33.23
C ASN A 85 25.33 -21.41 -33.00
N GLU A 86 24.93 -21.73 -31.76
CA GLU A 86 24.29 -23.01 -31.41
C GLU A 86 22.86 -23.01 -31.96
N ILE A 87 22.76 -23.16 -33.28
CA ILE A 87 21.52 -23.03 -34.04
C ILE A 87 20.71 -24.33 -33.89
N ILE A 88 19.75 -24.32 -32.97
CA ILE A 88 18.59 -25.23 -33.00
C ILE A 88 17.38 -24.54 -33.66
N LEU A 89 17.35 -23.19 -33.65
CA LEU A 89 16.26 -22.33 -34.14
C LEU A 89 16.77 -21.34 -35.17
N ARG A 90 15.89 -20.86 -36.07
CA ARG A 90 16.26 -19.83 -37.06
C ARG A 90 16.67 -18.54 -36.35
N TYR A 91 17.71 -17.88 -36.88
CA TYR A 91 18.26 -16.64 -36.34
C TYR A 91 17.20 -15.53 -36.20
N GLU A 92 16.30 -15.40 -37.18
CA GLU A 92 15.19 -14.43 -37.15
C GLU A 92 14.27 -14.64 -35.93
N ASP A 93 13.96 -15.89 -35.59
CA ASP A 93 13.11 -16.23 -34.46
C ASP A 93 13.80 -15.87 -33.12
N LEU A 94 15.12 -16.03 -33.03
CA LEU A 94 15.94 -15.64 -31.87
C LEU A 94 16.01 -14.12 -31.68
N VAL A 95 16.22 -13.36 -32.76
CA VAL A 95 16.23 -11.90 -32.73
C VAL A 95 14.86 -11.36 -32.34
N ASN A 96 13.79 -11.91 -32.92
CA ASN A 96 12.42 -11.54 -32.56
C ASN A 96 12.12 -11.81 -31.08
N LEU A 97 12.61 -12.92 -30.53
CA LEU A 97 12.47 -13.23 -29.11
C LEU A 97 13.25 -12.22 -28.24
N ALA A 98 14.47 -11.86 -28.63
CA ALA A 98 15.28 -10.87 -27.93
C ALA A 98 14.60 -9.50 -27.86
N ILE A 99 14.00 -9.04 -28.97
CA ILE A 99 13.24 -7.78 -29.01
C ILE A 99 12.05 -7.85 -28.05
N LYS A 100 11.25 -8.93 -28.08
CA LYS A 100 10.11 -9.11 -27.18
C LYS A 100 10.50 -9.10 -25.70
N VAL A 101 11.62 -9.72 -25.37
CA VAL A 101 12.16 -9.73 -23.99
C VAL A 101 12.63 -8.32 -23.60
N SER A 102 13.31 -7.59 -24.50
CA SER A 102 13.70 -6.20 -24.27
C SER A 102 12.49 -5.31 -24.01
N ASP A 103 11.44 -5.42 -24.82
CA ASP A 103 10.21 -4.66 -24.62
C ASP A 103 9.55 -4.99 -23.26
N ALA A 104 9.64 -6.25 -22.83
CA ALA A 104 9.12 -6.68 -21.53
C ALA A 104 9.92 -6.10 -20.36
N ILE A 105 11.24 -5.96 -20.52
CA ILE A 105 12.12 -5.26 -19.57
C ILE A 105 11.69 -3.79 -19.47
N ASP A 106 11.56 -3.10 -20.60
CA ASP A 106 11.19 -1.67 -20.64
C ASP A 106 9.81 -1.41 -20.03
N ARG A 107 8.84 -2.31 -20.27
CA ARG A 107 7.51 -2.24 -19.63
C ARG A 107 7.62 -2.40 -18.12
N THR A 108 8.41 -3.37 -17.65
CA THR A 108 8.58 -3.65 -16.21
C THR A 108 9.30 -2.50 -15.51
N GLN A 109 10.33 -1.92 -16.13
CA GLN A 109 11.04 -0.75 -15.61
C GLN A 109 10.14 0.48 -15.50
N ARG A 110 9.31 0.74 -16.52
CA ARG A 110 8.30 1.81 -16.45
C ARG A 110 7.33 1.60 -15.30
N GLN A 111 6.83 0.38 -15.10
CA GLN A 111 5.93 0.06 -13.98
C GLN A 111 6.57 0.26 -12.61
N ILE A 112 7.88 0.02 -12.47
CA ILE A 112 8.63 0.30 -11.24
C ILE A 112 8.78 1.82 -11.05
N ALA A 113 9.14 2.55 -12.11
CA ALA A 113 9.29 4.00 -12.07
C ALA A 113 7.99 4.71 -11.67
N TYR A 114 6.85 4.30 -12.23
CA TYR A 114 5.55 4.84 -11.84
C TYR A 114 5.20 4.54 -10.37
N SER A 115 5.50 3.33 -9.88
CA SER A 115 5.27 3.01 -8.46
C SER A 115 6.02 3.98 -7.54
N ASN A 116 7.28 4.30 -7.83
CA ASN A 116 8.08 5.22 -7.02
C ASN A 116 7.58 6.68 -7.06
N GLN A 117 7.04 7.14 -8.20
CA GLN A 117 6.50 8.51 -8.32
C GLN A 117 5.27 8.72 -7.44
N ASN A 118 4.35 7.75 -7.42
CA ASN A 118 3.15 7.82 -6.58
C ASN A 118 3.50 7.85 -5.08
N ASP A 119 4.57 7.16 -4.66
CA ASP A 119 5.03 7.19 -3.27
C ASP A 119 5.60 8.56 -2.87
N THR A 120 6.06 9.35 -3.84
CA THR A 120 6.63 10.69 -3.61
C THR A 120 5.54 11.77 -3.54
N GLU A 121 4.52 11.69 -4.40
CA GLU A 121 3.38 12.64 -4.42
C GLU A 121 2.44 12.44 -3.21
N VAL A 122 2.25 11.21 -2.73
CA VAL A 122 1.41 10.96 -1.54
C VAL A 122 2.01 11.55 -0.25
N GLN A 123 3.32 11.80 -0.20
CA GLN A 123 3.96 12.43 0.96
C GLN A 123 3.78 13.95 1.00
N SER A 124 3.65 14.63 -0.15
CA SER A 124 3.43 16.09 -0.18
C SER A 124 2.02 16.46 0.28
N ASP A 125 1.01 15.68 -0.08
CA ASP A 125 -0.40 16.01 0.19
C ASP A 125 -0.79 15.82 1.68
N ILE A 126 -0.06 14.98 2.41
CA ILE A 126 -0.29 14.77 3.85
C ILE A 126 0.29 15.94 4.68
N ALA A 127 1.34 16.60 4.19
CA ALA A 127 1.97 17.71 4.91
C ALA A 127 1.14 18.99 4.90
N GLU A 128 0.30 19.21 3.88
CA GLU A 128 -0.53 20.42 3.78
C GLU A 128 -1.81 20.37 4.62
N ASN A 129 -2.22 19.19 5.11
CA ASN A 129 -3.51 19.03 5.80
C ASN A 129 -3.42 19.02 7.34
N THR A 130 -2.23 19.26 7.92
CA THR A 130 -2.04 19.34 9.38
C THR A 130 -2.10 20.76 9.95
N ASP A 131 -2.22 21.80 9.12
CA ASP A 131 -2.18 23.20 9.56
C ASP A 131 -3.55 23.89 9.74
N SER A 132 -4.68 23.20 9.55
CA SER A 132 -6.01 23.82 9.68
C SER A 132 -6.77 23.54 10.99
N VAL A 133 -6.10 23.06 12.06
CA VAL A 133 -6.71 22.90 13.39
C VAL A 133 -5.92 23.68 14.44
N LYS A 134 -5.83 25.00 14.25
CA LYS A 134 -5.58 25.98 15.31
C LYS A 134 -6.49 27.17 15.08
N ASP A 135 -7.70 27.09 15.63
CA ASP A 135 -8.44 28.24 16.17
C ASP A 135 -9.83 27.77 16.64
N SER A 136 -9.91 27.40 17.91
CA SER A 136 -11.11 27.57 18.75
C SER A 136 -10.86 26.99 20.14
N THR A 137 -9.91 27.57 20.87
CA THR A 137 -9.88 27.48 22.34
C THR A 137 -9.34 28.77 22.90
N ASP A 138 -10.18 29.80 22.99
CA ASP A 138 -10.09 30.71 24.13
C ASP A 138 -11.42 31.45 24.36
N CYS A 139 -12.23 30.93 25.28
CA CYS A 139 -13.23 31.74 25.95
C CYS A 139 -13.61 31.12 27.30
N THR A 140 -12.67 31.16 28.25
CA THR A 140 -13.02 31.19 29.66
C THR A 140 -12.01 32.06 30.40
N LYS A 141 -12.44 33.22 30.91
CA LYS A 141 -12.19 33.67 32.29
C LYS A 141 -12.69 35.09 32.57
N THR A 142 -13.67 35.15 33.49
CA THR A 142 -13.78 36.09 34.62
C THR A 142 -13.53 37.58 34.38
N VAL A 143 -14.59 38.38 34.56
CA VAL A 143 -14.47 39.65 35.29
C VAL A 143 -15.60 39.75 36.31
N SER A 144 -15.24 39.55 37.58
CA SER A 144 -15.95 40.07 38.74
C SER A 144 -15.25 41.36 39.19
N LYS A 145 -16.05 42.32 39.70
CA LYS A 145 -15.71 43.57 40.43
C LYS A 145 -15.23 44.77 39.59
N LEU A 146 -16.09 45.79 39.53
CA LEU A 146 -16.07 46.95 40.44
C LEU A 146 -17.44 47.62 40.48
#